data_AF-A0A2V9ZCC7-F1
#
_entry.id   AF-A0A2V9ZCC7-F1
#
_cell.length_a   1.000
_cell.length_b   1.000
_cell.length_c   1.000
_cell.angle_alpha   90.00
_cell.angle_beta   90.00
_cell.angle_gamma   90.00
#
_symmetry.space_group_name_H-M   'P 1'
#
loop_
_entity.id
_entity.type
_entity.pdbx_description
1 polymer ?
#
loop_
_entity_poly.entity_id
_entity_poly.type
_entity_poly.pdbx_seq_one_letter_code
_entity_poly.pdbx_strand_id
1 'polypeptide(L)'
;MLTQMFVDLATCFVIAILVLRILRCGTLLDGVGQERAERAAMSGFLLAGFCPFTANYVAAPLSETWSIFLTALALLLAIRALECMPGEGGRGEMSAWLLCGAIAGAAIMFRPDNGLLAAVIGGSLLLRLVRGPQQARALRAGLIFALAILAFIVPWTIRNWRTMHRFEPLAPRYANDPGEPTPMGFNRWIKTWIVDFISVQQVYWNVDGSPVDPNQLPPRAFDSAGQRQRTLKLLDDYNDSLSMTPEFDARFAALAEERIRAHPLRYYIELPLLRIADMWLRPRTEMLPIETDWWNYDNHDDESRIALGLAAINLFYLIAAIVGWLRYRKSASFTALALLLTFILLRTVLLGTLENPEPRYTLECFPIVVAFAALGIIRK
;
A
#
# COMPACT_ATOMS: atom_id res chain seq x y z
N MET A 1 -20.84 -0.17 -7.90
CA MET A 1 -20.72 1.12 -7.18
C MET A 1 -21.46 1.12 -5.85
N LEU A 2 -22.76 0.80 -5.77
CA LEU A 2 -23.50 0.78 -4.48
C LEU A 2 -22.82 -0.06 -3.39
N THR A 3 -22.36 -1.27 -3.70
CA THR A 3 -21.65 -2.11 -2.72
C THR A 3 -20.35 -1.46 -2.22
N GLN A 4 -19.59 -0.79 -3.09
CA GLN A 4 -18.36 -0.09 -2.70
C GLN A 4 -18.66 1.08 -1.76
N MET A 5 -19.78 1.79 -1.95
CA MET A 5 -20.20 2.86 -1.05
C MET A 5 -20.47 2.34 0.37
N PHE A 6 -21.14 1.18 0.49
CA PHE A 6 -21.35 0.56 1.80
C PHE A 6 -20.06 0.06 2.45
N VAL A 7 -19.11 -0.44 1.65
CA VAL A 7 -17.79 -0.87 2.13
C VAL A 7 -16.94 0.30 2.60
N ASP A 8 -16.97 1.43 1.89
CA ASP A 8 -16.29 2.66 2.28
C ASP A 8 -16.89 3.26 3.56
N LEU A 9 -18.22 3.28 3.66
CA LEU A 9 -18.91 3.66 4.90
C LEU A 9 -18.55 2.72 6.06
N ALA A 10 -18.48 1.41 5.83
CA ALA A 10 -18.04 0.44 6.83
C ALA A 10 -16.58 0.69 7.25
N THR A 11 -15.73 1.11 6.32
CA THR A 11 -14.34 1.50 6.60
C THR A 11 -14.28 2.67 7.58
N CYS A 12 -15.16 3.67 7.44
CA CYS A 12 -15.27 4.79 8.38
C CYS A 12 -15.55 4.30 9.82
N PHE A 13 -16.46 3.33 9.99
CA PHE A 13 -16.73 2.72 11.29
C PHE A 13 -15.54 1.91 11.82
N VAL A 14 -14.87 1.14 10.96
CA VAL A 14 -13.67 0.38 11.33
C VAL A 14 -12.58 1.31 11.85
N ILE A 15 -12.35 2.45 11.18
CA ILE A 15 -11.37 3.47 11.60
C ILE A 15 -11.77 4.06 12.96
N ALA A 16 -13.04 4.40 13.17
CA ALA A 16 -13.50 4.90 14.47
C ALA A 16 -13.25 3.89 15.61
N ILE A 17 -13.53 2.61 15.39
CA ILE A 17 -13.26 1.55 16.37
C ILE A 17 -11.75 1.36 16.57
N LEU A 18 -10.96 1.49 15.51
CA LEU A 18 -9.50 1.45 15.59
C LEU A 18 -8.95 2.57 16.48
N VAL A 19 -9.47 3.79 16.35
CA VAL A 19 -9.13 4.92 17.24
C VAL A 19 -9.43 4.59 18.70
N LEU A 20 -10.62 4.04 18.99
CA LEU A 20 -10.96 3.61 20.36
C LEU A 20 -9.98 2.56 20.88
N ARG A 21 -9.55 1.62 20.03
CA ARG A 21 -8.59 0.57 20.42
C ARG A 21 -7.19 1.11 20.65
N ILE A 22 -6.74 2.06 19.85
CA ILE A 22 -5.46 2.74 20.07
C ILE A 22 -5.46 3.42 21.46
N LEU A 23 -6.58 4.05 21.85
CA LEU A 23 -6.70 4.74 23.14
C LEU A 23 -6.98 3.84 24.35
N ARG A 24 -7.61 2.68 24.16
CA ARG A 24 -7.96 1.75 25.25
C ARG A 24 -6.74 0.90 25.66
N CYS A 25 -5.86 1.48 26.46
CA CYS A 25 -4.84 0.72 27.19
C CYS A 25 -5.36 0.30 28.57
N GLY A 26 -5.65 -1.00 28.75
CA GLY A 26 -5.54 -1.75 30.01
C GLY A 26 -6.30 -1.30 31.28
N THR A 27 -7.02 -0.19 31.27
CA THR A 27 -7.76 0.36 32.41
C THR A 27 -9.04 1.04 31.95
N LEU A 28 -10.05 1.07 32.82
CA LEU A 28 -11.25 1.88 32.63
C LEU A 28 -10.79 3.33 32.40
N LEU A 29 -11.09 3.89 31.23
CA LEU A 29 -10.97 5.32 31.04
C LEU A 29 -11.87 6.00 32.09
N ASP A 30 -11.35 7.01 32.77
CA ASP A 30 -12.19 7.91 33.55
C ASP A 30 -13.21 8.61 32.64
N GLY A 31 -14.22 9.25 33.21
CA GLY A 31 -15.28 9.90 32.40
C GLY A 31 -14.74 10.88 31.36
N VAL A 32 -13.67 11.61 31.71
CA VAL A 32 -12.98 12.54 30.81
C VAL A 32 -12.22 11.82 29.70
N GLY A 33 -11.53 10.71 30.01
CA GLY A 33 -10.83 9.89 29.03
C GLY A 33 -11.80 9.22 28.05
N GLN A 34 -12.98 8.81 28.51
CA GLN A 34 -13.99 8.20 27.66
C GLN A 34 -14.61 9.21 26.68
N GLU A 35 -15.00 10.39 27.15
CA GLU A 35 -15.50 11.46 26.28
C GLU A 35 -14.47 11.83 25.21
N ARG A 36 -13.18 11.95 25.60
CA ARG A 36 -12.10 12.22 24.66
C ARG A 36 -11.96 11.12 23.61
N ALA A 37 -12.05 9.85 24.01
CA ALA A 37 -11.96 8.72 23.11
C ALA A 37 -13.12 8.69 22.11
N GLU A 38 -14.34 8.98 22.56
CA GLU A 38 -15.53 9.07 21.70
C GLU A 38 -15.40 10.22 20.69
N ARG A 39 -14.93 11.39 21.13
CA ARG A 39 -14.66 12.53 20.25
C ARG A 39 -13.57 12.22 19.21
N ALA A 40 -12.53 11.51 19.60
CA ALA A 40 -11.49 11.06 18.68
C ALA A 40 -12.02 10.02 17.69
N ALA A 41 -12.85 9.08 18.12
CA ALA A 41 -13.47 8.10 17.25
C ALA A 41 -14.41 8.75 16.23
N MET A 42 -15.24 9.70 16.68
CA MET A 42 -16.09 10.51 15.80
C MET A 42 -15.26 11.30 14.79
N SER A 43 -14.17 11.90 15.25
CA SER A 43 -13.22 12.59 14.36
C SER A 43 -12.64 11.65 13.31
N GLY A 44 -12.28 10.41 13.69
CA GLY A 44 -11.79 9.40 12.76
C GLY A 44 -12.83 8.98 11.73
N PHE A 45 -14.10 8.82 12.15
CA PHE A 45 -15.22 8.56 11.24
C PHE A 45 -15.39 9.69 10.22
N LEU A 46 -15.44 10.95 10.69
CA LEU A 46 -15.65 12.11 9.82
C LEU A 46 -14.46 12.32 8.88
N LEU A 47 -13.22 12.24 9.40
CA LEU A 47 -12.02 12.34 8.58
C LEU A 47 -11.94 11.24 7.52
N ALA A 48 -12.40 10.02 7.81
CA ALA A 48 -12.49 8.95 6.82
C ALA A 48 -13.55 9.27 5.75
N GLY A 49 -14.76 9.64 6.18
CA GLY A 49 -15.89 9.91 5.28
C GLY A 49 -15.68 11.13 4.36
N PHE A 50 -14.88 12.10 4.79
CA PHE A 50 -14.51 13.27 3.98
C PHE A 50 -13.14 13.14 3.28
N CYS A 51 -12.49 11.98 3.34
CA CYS A 51 -11.20 11.77 2.68
C CYS A 51 -11.41 11.65 1.15
N PRO A 52 -10.97 12.63 0.33
CA PRO A 52 -11.19 12.57 -1.11
C PRO A 52 -10.41 11.41 -1.75
N PHE A 53 -9.28 11.03 -1.15
CA PHE A 53 -8.36 10.04 -1.70
C PHE A 53 -8.89 8.61 -1.67
N THR A 54 -9.70 8.27 -0.65
CA THR A 54 -10.37 6.96 -0.60
C THR A 54 -11.72 7.03 -1.31
N ALA A 55 -12.45 8.14 -1.17
CA ALA A 55 -13.75 8.34 -1.80
C ALA A 55 -13.70 8.26 -3.34
N ASN A 56 -12.63 8.78 -3.98
CA ASN A 56 -12.48 8.71 -5.43
C ASN A 56 -12.51 7.27 -5.99
N TYR A 57 -12.00 6.29 -5.21
CA TYR A 57 -11.97 4.88 -5.63
C TYR A 57 -13.32 4.17 -5.46
N VAL A 58 -14.25 4.75 -4.71
CA VAL A 58 -15.60 4.20 -4.54
C VAL A 58 -16.38 4.23 -5.86
N ALA A 59 -16.09 5.20 -6.72
CA ALA A 59 -16.71 5.36 -8.02
C ALA A 59 -16.04 4.52 -9.14
N ALA A 60 -14.89 3.89 -8.87
CA ALA A 60 -14.15 3.10 -9.84
C ALA A 60 -14.24 1.60 -9.54
N PRO A 61 -14.41 0.71 -10.54
CA PRO A 61 -14.52 -0.73 -10.31
C PRO A 61 -13.14 -1.36 -10.10
N LEU A 62 -12.42 -0.90 -9.08
CA LEU A 62 -11.08 -1.36 -8.75
C LEU A 62 -11.03 -1.99 -7.35
N SER A 63 -9.92 -2.68 -7.03
CA SER A 63 -9.79 -3.45 -5.79
C SER A 63 -9.52 -2.59 -4.55
N GLU A 64 -9.18 -1.31 -4.71
CA GLU A 64 -8.72 -0.42 -3.64
C GLU A 64 -9.75 -0.30 -2.52
N THR A 65 -11.03 0.00 -2.81
CA THR A 65 -12.06 0.18 -1.77
C THR A 65 -12.18 -1.05 -0.86
N TRP A 66 -12.18 -2.25 -1.46
CA TRP A 66 -12.23 -3.50 -0.72
C TRP A 66 -10.93 -3.78 0.04
N SER A 67 -9.79 -3.51 -0.59
CA SER A 67 -8.48 -3.74 0.02
C SER A 67 -8.26 -2.87 1.24
N ILE A 68 -8.63 -1.58 1.17
CA ILE A 68 -8.56 -0.62 2.28
C ILE A 68 -9.42 -1.12 3.45
N PHE A 69 -10.67 -1.51 3.18
CA PHE A 69 -11.58 -2.04 4.19
C PHE A 69 -11.05 -3.31 4.86
N LEU A 70 -10.68 -4.32 4.08
CA LEU A 70 -10.22 -5.61 4.57
C LEU A 70 -8.91 -5.48 5.35
N THR A 71 -8.00 -4.61 4.90
CA THR A 71 -6.76 -4.28 5.62
C THR A 71 -7.05 -3.66 6.98
N ALA A 72 -7.90 -2.63 7.03
CA ALA A 72 -8.27 -1.97 8.27
C ALA A 72 -8.95 -2.94 9.25
N LEU A 73 -9.85 -3.78 8.74
CA LEU A 73 -10.58 -4.76 9.53
C LEU A 73 -9.66 -5.88 10.05
N ALA A 74 -8.75 -6.40 9.22
CA ALA A 74 -7.77 -7.40 9.64
C ALA A 74 -6.88 -6.87 10.78
N LEU A 75 -6.37 -5.64 10.64
CA LEU A 75 -5.55 -5.01 11.67
C LEU A 75 -6.34 -4.77 12.97
N LEU A 76 -7.58 -4.29 12.86
CA LEU A 76 -8.47 -4.10 14.02
C LEU A 76 -8.73 -5.43 14.76
N LEU A 77 -9.03 -6.49 14.03
CA LEU A 77 -9.28 -7.82 14.59
C LEU A 77 -8.01 -8.41 15.20
N ALA A 78 -6.86 -8.24 14.56
CA ALA A 78 -5.57 -8.66 15.10
C ALA A 78 -5.25 -7.95 16.42
N ILE A 79 -5.44 -6.62 16.48
CA ILE A 79 -5.26 -5.85 17.73
C ILE A 79 -6.18 -6.39 18.82
N ARG A 80 -7.47 -6.55 18.53
CA ARG A 80 -8.45 -7.12 19.48
C ARG A 80 -8.02 -8.50 19.97
N ALA A 81 -7.61 -9.38 19.06
CA ALA A 81 -7.22 -10.74 19.40
C ALA A 81 -5.94 -10.78 20.25
N LEU A 82 -4.95 -9.93 19.94
CA LEU A 82 -3.70 -9.79 20.70
C LEU A 82 -3.92 -9.18 22.10
N GLU A 83 -4.90 -8.29 22.25
CA GLU A 83 -5.30 -7.69 23.52
C GLU A 83 -6.08 -8.66 24.42
N CYS A 84 -6.82 -9.61 23.84
CA CYS A 84 -7.57 -10.61 24.60
C CYS A 84 -6.71 -11.80 25.08
N MET A 85 -5.58 -12.08 24.43
CA MET A 85 -4.68 -13.20 24.78
C MET A 85 -4.27 -13.28 26.28
N PRO A 86 -3.94 -12.17 26.98
CA PRO A 86 -3.50 -12.24 28.37
C PRO A 86 -4.56 -12.76 29.35
N GLY A 87 -5.84 -12.76 28.99
CA GLY A 87 -6.95 -13.20 29.84
C GLY A 87 -7.15 -14.72 29.92
N GLU A 88 -8.26 -15.13 30.53
CA GLU A 88 -8.72 -16.52 30.48
C GLU A 88 -9.16 -16.85 29.05
N GLY A 89 -8.36 -17.68 28.36
CA GLY A 89 -8.62 -18.08 26.98
C GLY A 89 -10.02 -18.70 26.84
N GLY A 90 -10.76 -18.27 25.82
CA GLY A 90 -12.14 -18.69 25.61
C GLY A 90 -12.55 -18.67 24.14
N ARG A 91 -13.80 -19.07 23.86
CA ARG A 91 -14.35 -19.12 22.49
C ARG A 91 -14.22 -17.79 21.74
N GLY A 92 -14.27 -16.66 22.45
CA GLY A 92 -14.13 -15.32 21.87
C GLY A 92 -12.73 -15.01 21.33
N GLU A 93 -11.68 -15.61 21.88
CA GLU A 93 -10.31 -15.45 21.35
C GLU A 93 -10.13 -16.26 20.07
N MET A 94 -10.60 -17.52 20.07
CA MET A 94 -10.53 -18.39 18.88
C MET A 94 -11.33 -17.81 17.71
N SER A 95 -12.53 -17.30 17.96
CA SER A 95 -13.33 -16.67 16.91
C SER A 95 -12.69 -15.39 16.37
N ALA A 96 -12.00 -14.61 17.22
CA ALA A 96 -11.26 -13.44 16.77
C ALA A 96 -10.09 -13.81 15.84
N TRP A 97 -9.30 -14.84 16.18
CA TRP A 97 -8.22 -15.31 15.31
C TRP A 97 -8.73 -15.93 14.01
N LEU A 98 -9.81 -16.71 14.07
CA LEU A 98 -10.44 -17.30 12.90
C LEU A 98 -10.95 -16.21 11.96
N LEU A 99 -11.67 -15.21 12.48
CA LEU A 99 -12.18 -14.09 11.68
C LEU A 99 -11.03 -13.24 11.14
N CYS A 100 -10.01 -12.94 11.97
CA CYS A 100 -8.84 -12.20 11.54
C CYS A 100 -8.12 -12.90 10.36
N GLY A 101 -7.94 -14.22 10.43
CA GLY A 101 -7.31 -14.98 9.37
C GLY A 101 -8.18 -15.10 8.13
N ALA A 102 -9.50 -15.23 8.28
CA ALA A 102 -10.44 -15.22 7.16
C ALA A 102 -10.44 -13.88 6.41
N ILE A 103 -10.46 -12.75 7.15
CA ILE A 103 -10.40 -11.41 6.55
C ILE A 103 -9.04 -11.16 5.88
N ALA A 104 -7.93 -11.60 6.50
CA ALA A 104 -6.62 -11.53 5.87
C ALA A 104 -6.52 -12.40 4.60
N GLY A 105 -7.09 -13.62 4.63
CA GLY A 105 -7.18 -14.50 3.46
C GLY A 105 -7.99 -13.87 2.33
N ALA A 106 -9.14 -13.27 2.64
CA ALA A 106 -9.93 -12.51 1.68
C ALA A 106 -9.16 -11.30 1.12
N ALA A 107 -8.45 -10.55 1.97
CA ALA A 107 -7.62 -9.41 1.55
C ALA A 107 -6.55 -9.83 0.52
N ILE A 108 -5.88 -10.98 0.76
CA ILE A 108 -4.89 -11.56 -0.15
C ILE A 108 -5.51 -11.92 -1.51
N MET A 109 -6.77 -12.39 -1.52
CA MET A 109 -7.48 -12.72 -2.77
C MET A 109 -7.83 -11.46 -3.57
N PHE A 110 -8.14 -10.34 -2.92
CA PHE A 110 -8.37 -9.07 -3.62
C PHE A 110 -7.08 -8.47 -4.16
N ARG A 111 -5.99 -8.56 -3.39
CA ARG A 111 -4.67 -8.06 -3.78
C ARG A 111 -3.55 -8.89 -3.16
N PRO A 112 -2.60 -9.44 -3.95
CA PRO A 112 -1.57 -10.33 -3.44
C PRO A 112 -0.60 -9.64 -2.46
N ASP A 113 -0.42 -8.32 -2.55
CA ASP A 113 0.41 -7.55 -1.62
C ASP A 113 -0.15 -7.51 -0.19
N ASN A 114 -1.44 -7.83 0.01
CA ASN A 114 -2.01 -8.08 1.33
C ASN A 114 -1.44 -9.32 2.03
N GLY A 115 -0.62 -10.13 1.36
CA GLY A 115 0.24 -11.12 2.03
C GLY A 115 1.09 -10.50 3.14
N LEU A 116 1.35 -9.19 3.06
CA LEU A 116 1.99 -8.42 4.11
C LEU A 116 1.23 -8.42 5.44
N LEU A 117 -0.11 -8.45 5.42
CA LEU A 117 -0.92 -8.57 6.64
C LEU A 117 -0.61 -9.87 7.37
N ALA A 118 -0.52 -10.98 6.63
CA ALA A 118 -0.14 -12.27 7.18
C ALA A 118 1.28 -12.24 7.76
N ALA A 119 2.22 -11.57 7.09
CA ALA A 119 3.59 -11.40 7.59
C ALA A 119 3.65 -10.57 8.89
N VAL A 120 2.92 -9.45 8.97
CA VAL A 120 2.90 -8.57 10.15
C VAL A 120 2.23 -9.27 11.34
N ILE A 121 1.03 -9.82 11.13
CA ILE A 121 0.25 -10.47 12.19
C ILE A 121 0.92 -11.77 12.62
N GLY A 122 1.32 -12.62 11.67
CA GLY A 122 2.06 -13.86 11.92
C GLY A 122 3.40 -13.59 12.61
N GLY A 123 4.15 -12.58 12.17
CA GLY A 123 5.40 -12.14 12.82
C GLY A 123 5.18 -11.75 14.28
N SER A 124 4.09 -11.03 14.60
CA SER A 124 3.75 -10.69 15.99
C SER A 124 3.47 -11.93 16.85
N LEU A 125 2.82 -12.95 16.29
CA LEU A 125 2.56 -14.23 16.96
C LEU A 125 3.83 -15.06 17.14
N LEU A 126 4.71 -15.10 16.13
CA LEU A 126 6.01 -15.77 16.21
C LEU A 126 6.90 -15.13 17.28
N LEU A 127 6.92 -13.80 17.38
CA LEU A 127 7.64 -13.11 18.46
C LEU A 127 7.12 -13.50 19.85
N ARG A 128 5.79 -13.61 20.01
CA ARG A 128 5.17 -14.10 21.26
C ARG A 128 5.43 -15.60 21.49
N LEU A 129 5.56 -16.40 20.45
CA LEU A 129 5.92 -17.82 20.55
C LEU A 129 7.37 -18.00 21.03
N VAL A 130 8.30 -17.20 20.52
CA VAL A 130 9.73 -17.32 20.85
C VAL A 130 10.08 -16.64 22.18
N ARG A 131 9.47 -15.48 22.47
CA ARG A 131 9.86 -14.62 23.61
C ARG A 131 8.79 -14.44 24.68
N GLY A 132 7.57 -14.94 24.45
CA GLY A 132 6.43 -14.70 25.33
C GLY A 132 6.19 -15.83 26.34
N PRO A 133 5.57 -15.51 27.50
CA PRO A 133 5.23 -16.50 28.52
C PRO A 133 4.08 -17.45 28.10
N GLN A 134 3.41 -17.20 26.97
CA GLN A 134 2.20 -17.93 26.52
C GLN A 134 2.41 -18.63 25.17
N GLN A 135 3.52 -19.36 25.03
CA GLN A 135 3.95 -20.00 23.78
C GLN A 135 2.88 -20.91 23.17
N ALA A 136 2.27 -21.80 23.97
CA ALA A 136 1.24 -22.71 23.49
C ALA A 136 0.00 -21.98 22.94
N ARG A 137 -0.40 -20.85 23.55
CA ARG A 137 -1.50 -20.02 23.05
C ARG A 137 -1.11 -19.31 21.76
N ALA A 138 0.10 -18.73 21.70
CA ALA A 138 0.61 -18.09 20.49
C ALA A 138 0.67 -19.07 19.32
N LEU A 139 1.11 -20.32 19.56
CA LEU A 139 1.08 -21.39 18.58
C LEU A 139 -0.35 -21.70 18.12
N ARG A 140 -1.28 -21.89 19.05
CA ARG A 140 -2.68 -22.21 18.74
C ARG A 140 -3.35 -21.09 17.93
N ALA A 141 -3.13 -19.83 18.32
CA ALA A 141 -3.58 -18.64 17.60
C ALA A 141 -2.98 -18.58 16.19
N GLY A 142 -1.67 -18.81 16.06
CA GLY A 142 -0.97 -18.87 14.78
C GLY A 142 -1.51 -19.95 13.86
N LEU A 143 -1.79 -21.15 14.38
CA LEU A 143 -2.39 -22.24 13.62
C LEU A 143 -3.81 -21.89 13.15
N ILE A 144 -4.66 -21.34 14.02
CA ILE A 144 -6.02 -20.92 13.64
C ILE A 144 -5.96 -19.84 12.54
N PHE A 145 -5.13 -18.82 12.75
CA PHE A 145 -4.94 -17.73 11.79
C PHE A 145 -4.44 -18.24 10.43
N ALA A 146 -3.41 -19.10 10.43
CA ALA A 146 -2.84 -19.66 9.21
C ALA A 146 -3.84 -20.57 8.47
N LEU A 147 -4.53 -21.48 9.18
CA LEU A 147 -5.54 -22.35 8.57
C LEU A 147 -6.70 -21.54 7.97
N ALA A 148 -7.12 -20.46 8.62
CA ALA A 148 -8.15 -19.57 8.10
C ALA A 148 -7.72 -18.85 6.82
N ILE A 149 -6.46 -18.42 6.70
CA ILE A 149 -5.90 -17.88 5.45
C ILE A 149 -5.85 -18.96 4.37
N LEU A 150 -5.34 -20.15 4.72
CA LEU A 150 -5.21 -21.26 3.79
C LEU A 150 -6.56 -21.71 3.23
N ALA A 151 -7.66 -21.55 3.98
CA ALA A 151 -9.01 -21.84 3.48
C ALA A 151 -9.40 -21.01 2.22
N PHE A 152 -8.74 -19.86 1.98
CA PHE A 152 -8.92 -19.05 0.77
C PHE A 152 -7.87 -19.36 -0.30
N ILE A 153 -6.60 -19.43 0.10
CA ILE A 153 -5.48 -19.64 -0.85
C ILE A 153 -5.53 -21.04 -1.45
N VAL A 154 -5.81 -22.08 -0.67
CA VAL A 154 -5.75 -23.47 -1.14
C VAL A 154 -6.76 -23.75 -2.26
N PRO A 155 -8.07 -23.39 -2.15
CA PRO A 155 -9.01 -23.57 -3.25
C PRO A 155 -8.59 -22.85 -4.53
N TRP A 156 -8.06 -21.62 -4.41
CA TRP A 156 -7.52 -20.86 -5.55
C TRP A 156 -6.35 -21.60 -6.20
N THR A 157 -5.37 -22.05 -5.42
CA THR A 157 -4.22 -22.83 -5.92
C THR A 157 -4.66 -24.13 -6.59
N ILE A 158 -5.61 -24.86 -6.01
CA ILE A 158 -6.14 -26.10 -6.59
C ILE A 158 -6.84 -25.80 -7.92
N ARG A 159 -7.63 -24.73 -8.00
CA ARG A 159 -8.27 -24.28 -9.24
C ARG A 159 -7.22 -23.96 -10.30
N ASN A 160 -6.16 -23.22 -9.98
CA ASN A 160 -5.09 -22.91 -10.93
C ASN A 160 -4.30 -24.14 -11.36
N TRP A 161 -4.00 -25.05 -10.44
CA TRP A 161 -3.37 -26.33 -10.77
C TRP A 161 -4.21 -27.17 -11.74
N ARG A 162 -5.54 -27.20 -11.54
CA ARG A 162 -6.45 -28.00 -12.38
C ARG A 162 -6.77 -27.36 -13.72
N THR A 163 -6.89 -26.04 -13.77
CA THR A 163 -7.35 -25.30 -14.97
C THR A 163 -6.21 -24.75 -15.80
N MET A 164 -5.18 -24.21 -15.15
CA MET A 164 -4.02 -23.58 -15.80
C MET A 164 -2.78 -24.49 -15.79
N HIS A 165 -2.84 -25.65 -15.11
CA HIS A 165 -1.70 -26.56 -14.93
C HIS A 165 -0.46 -25.89 -14.31
N ARG A 166 -0.70 -24.88 -13.46
CA ARG A 166 0.34 -24.12 -12.75
C ARG A 166 0.07 -24.08 -11.25
N PHE A 167 1.13 -24.23 -10.46
CA PHE A 167 1.08 -24.03 -9.01
C PHE A 167 1.23 -22.54 -8.69
N GLU A 168 0.11 -21.81 -8.70
CA GLU A 168 0.08 -20.36 -8.52
C GLU A 168 -0.86 -19.99 -7.36
N PRO A 169 -0.32 -19.95 -6.11
CA PRO A 169 -1.11 -19.59 -4.94
C PRO A 169 -1.44 -18.10 -4.85
N LEU A 170 -0.67 -17.25 -5.54
CA LEU A 170 -0.88 -15.82 -5.64
C LEU A 170 -0.77 -15.41 -7.10
N ALA A 171 -1.43 -14.31 -7.47
CA ALA A 171 -1.28 -13.73 -8.80
C ALA A 171 0.20 -13.36 -9.07
N PRO A 172 0.68 -13.51 -10.31
CA PRO A 172 2.03 -13.08 -10.69
C PRO A 172 2.23 -11.59 -10.41
N ARG A 173 3.46 -11.20 -10.06
CA ARG A 173 3.81 -9.78 -9.79
C ARG A 173 3.41 -8.84 -10.93
N TYR A 174 3.58 -9.30 -12.17
CA TYR A 174 3.34 -8.50 -13.37
C TYR A 174 1.99 -8.81 -14.02
N ALA A 175 1.12 -9.60 -13.37
CA ALA A 175 -0.19 -10.01 -13.88
C ALA A 175 -0.17 -10.56 -15.31
N ASN A 176 0.94 -11.17 -15.72
CA ASN A 176 1.14 -11.75 -17.04
C ASN A 176 0.47 -13.12 -17.18
N ASP A 177 0.09 -13.47 -18.39
CA ASP A 177 -0.50 -14.77 -18.70
C ASP A 177 0.56 -15.90 -18.66
N PRO A 178 0.12 -17.17 -18.48
CA PRO A 178 1.02 -18.31 -18.52
C PRO A 178 1.80 -18.40 -19.83
N GLY A 179 3.12 -18.21 -19.76
CA GLY A 179 4.02 -18.28 -20.94
C GLY A 179 4.23 -16.94 -21.65
N GLU A 180 3.54 -15.87 -21.21
CA GLU A 180 3.78 -14.53 -21.69
C GLU A 180 5.13 -13.99 -21.16
N PRO A 181 6.06 -13.56 -22.03
CA PRO A 181 7.32 -12.99 -21.60
C PRO A 181 7.10 -11.63 -20.95
N THR A 182 7.69 -11.41 -19.77
CA THR A 182 7.68 -10.10 -19.13
C THR A 182 8.97 -9.34 -19.48
N PRO A 183 8.92 -8.04 -19.81
CA PRO A 183 10.08 -7.26 -20.21
C PRO A 183 10.92 -6.83 -19.00
N MET A 184 11.68 -7.78 -18.45
CA MET A 184 12.47 -7.62 -17.24
C MET A 184 13.62 -6.62 -17.42
N GLY A 185 14.23 -6.59 -18.59
CA GLY A 185 15.27 -5.62 -18.95
C GLY A 185 14.75 -4.19 -19.01
N PHE A 186 13.59 -3.98 -19.64
CA PHE A 186 12.89 -2.69 -19.62
C PHE A 186 12.53 -2.27 -18.20
N ASN A 187 11.90 -3.15 -17.41
CA ASN A 187 11.54 -2.87 -16.02
C ASN A 187 12.78 -2.51 -15.17
N ARG A 188 13.90 -3.21 -15.40
CA ARG A 188 15.16 -2.91 -14.73
C ARG A 188 15.71 -1.54 -15.14
N TRP A 189 15.64 -1.18 -16.43
CA TRP A 189 16.05 0.13 -16.94
C TRP A 189 15.17 1.25 -16.37
N ILE A 190 13.85 1.09 -16.39
CA ILE A 190 12.89 2.03 -15.79
C ILE A 190 13.26 2.33 -14.33
N LYS A 191 13.57 1.30 -13.54
CA LYS A 191 13.96 1.45 -12.12
C LYS A 191 15.23 2.26 -11.89
N THR A 192 16.06 2.48 -12.91
CA THR A 192 17.29 3.30 -12.83
C THR A 192 17.04 4.80 -12.91
N TRP A 193 15.79 5.25 -13.08
CA TRP A 193 15.49 6.68 -13.16
C TRP A 193 14.06 7.06 -12.77
N ILE A 194 13.10 6.13 -12.79
CA ILE A 194 11.71 6.43 -12.47
C ILE A 194 11.54 6.75 -10.98
N VAL A 195 10.84 7.86 -10.73
CA VAL A 195 10.57 8.40 -9.39
C VAL A 195 9.09 8.66 -9.19
N ASP A 196 8.37 9.07 -10.23
CA ASP A 196 7.05 9.67 -10.11
C ASP A 196 5.99 9.03 -11.01
N PHE A 197 4.73 9.28 -10.65
CA PHE A 197 3.57 8.78 -11.38
C PHE A 197 3.45 9.33 -12.81
N ILE A 198 3.94 10.54 -13.09
CA ILE A 198 3.91 11.12 -14.44
C ILE A 198 4.75 10.26 -15.38
N SER A 199 5.95 9.87 -14.95
CA SER A 199 6.81 8.94 -15.69
C SER A 199 6.14 7.57 -15.90
N VAL A 200 5.27 7.15 -14.98
CA VAL A 200 4.49 5.91 -15.14
C VAL A 200 3.51 6.05 -16.30
N GLN A 201 2.71 7.12 -16.31
CA GLN A 201 1.70 7.36 -17.33
C GLN A 201 2.31 7.63 -18.71
N GLN A 202 3.37 8.44 -18.76
CA GLN A 202 3.98 8.91 -20.00
C GLN A 202 4.92 7.88 -20.65
N VAL A 203 5.55 7.01 -19.85
CA VAL A 203 6.56 6.08 -20.36
C VAL A 203 6.23 4.63 -20.03
N TYR A 204 6.06 4.30 -18.75
CA TYR A 204 5.94 2.90 -18.33
C TYR A 204 4.71 2.19 -18.90
N TRP A 205 3.53 2.82 -18.85
CA TRP A 205 2.28 2.22 -19.34
C TRP A 205 2.17 2.12 -20.86
N ASN A 206 2.99 2.85 -21.60
CA ASN A 206 3.00 2.77 -23.07
C ASN A 206 3.70 1.50 -23.57
N VAL A 207 4.45 0.81 -22.72
CA VAL A 207 5.12 -0.45 -23.06
C VAL A 207 4.38 -1.62 -22.40
N ASP A 208 3.92 -2.64 -23.12
CA ASP A 208 4.07 -2.87 -24.57
C ASP A 208 2.83 -2.44 -25.38
N GLY A 209 3.02 -1.85 -26.55
CA GLY A 209 1.95 -1.64 -27.55
C GLY A 209 1.62 -0.19 -27.91
N SER A 210 2.29 0.81 -27.33
CA SER A 210 2.11 2.23 -27.69
C SER A 210 3.45 2.95 -27.87
N PRO A 211 3.54 3.95 -28.76
CA PRO A 211 4.76 4.71 -28.93
C PRO A 211 5.15 5.42 -27.64
N VAL A 212 6.45 5.41 -27.32
CA VAL A 212 7.03 6.17 -26.22
C VAL A 212 7.64 7.45 -26.79
N ASP A 213 7.11 8.62 -26.43
CA ASP A 213 7.67 9.91 -26.84
C ASP A 213 9.00 10.17 -26.12
N PRO A 214 10.14 10.26 -26.84
CA PRO A 214 11.42 10.49 -26.20
C PRO A 214 11.54 11.85 -25.50
N ASN A 215 10.67 12.81 -25.80
CA ASN A 215 10.64 14.12 -25.14
C ASN A 215 10.04 14.06 -23.72
N GLN A 216 9.30 12.99 -23.40
CA GLN A 216 8.74 12.77 -22.07
C GLN A 216 9.75 12.16 -21.09
N LEU A 217 10.94 11.78 -21.56
CA LEU A 217 12.00 11.26 -20.70
C LEU A 217 12.65 12.39 -19.90
N PRO A 218 12.64 12.31 -18.55
CA PRO A 218 13.26 13.34 -17.73
C PRO A 218 14.80 13.27 -17.86
N PRO A 219 15.53 14.37 -17.61
CA PRO A 219 16.99 14.39 -17.70
C PRO A 219 17.69 13.28 -16.89
N ARG A 220 17.10 12.88 -15.76
CA ARG A 220 17.59 11.80 -14.89
C ARG A 220 17.58 10.41 -15.54
N ALA A 221 16.88 10.22 -16.66
CA ALA A 221 16.89 8.99 -17.45
C ALA A 221 18.21 8.76 -18.21
N PHE A 222 19.11 9.75 -18.21
CA PHE A 222 20.38 9.71 -18.92
C PHE A 222 21.55 10.11 -18.00
N ASP A 223 22.65 9.37 -18.04
CA ASP A 223 23.87 9.69 -17.28
C ASP A 223 24.95 10.37 -18.14
N SER A 224 24.86 10.24 -19.47
CA SER A 224 25.81 10.86 -20.42
C SER A 224 25.16 11.11 -21.79
N ALA A 225 25.76 11.97 -22.62
CA ALA A 225 25.28 12.23 -23.98
C ALA A 225 25.31 10.97 -24.87
N GLY A 226 26.35 10.14 -24.74
CA GLY A 226 26.47 8.88 -25.50
C GLY A 226 25.46 7.82 -25.05
N GLN A 227 25.17 7.74 -23.75
CA GLN A 227 24.08 6.89 -23.25
C GLN A 227 22.73 7.40 -23.75
N ARG A 228 22.49 8.72 -23.69
CA ARG A 228 21.26 9.35 -24.21
C ARG A 228 21.01 8.98 -25.66
N GLN A 229 22.00 9.13 -26.54
CA GLN A 229 21.83 8.79 -27.96
C GLN A 229 21.47 7.31 -28.16
N ARG A 230 22.10 6.39 -27.41
CA ARG A 230 21.78 4.96 -27.47
C ARG A 230 20.37 4.65 -26.95
N THR A 231 19.94 5.31 -25.87
CA THR A 231 18.58 5.15 -25.32
C THR A 231 17.53 5.68 -26.30
N LEU A 232 17.74 6.87 -26.87
CA LEU A 232 16.82 7.45 -27.85
C LEU A 232 16.71 6.55 -29.09
N LYS A 233 17.85 6.09 -29.63
CA LYS A 233 17.84 5.16 -30.76
C LYS A 233 17.11 3.85 -30.43
N LEU A 234 17.31 3.29 -29.23
CA LEU A 234 16.60 2.08 -28.82
C LEU A 234 15.09 2.29 -28.72
N LEU A 235 14.64 3.47 -28.28
CA LEU A 235 13.22 3.82 -28.25
C LEU A 235 12.65 4.06 -29.65
N ASP A 236 13.41 4.68 -30.54
CA ASP A 236 13.02 4.83 -31.95
C ASP A 236 12.87 3.44 -32.60
N ASP A 237 13.85 2.55 -32.42
CA ASP A 237 13.79 1.17 -32.93
C ASP A 237 12.57 0.40 -32.34
N TYR A 238 12.23 0.63 -31.07
CA TYR A 238 11.04 0.07 -30.43
C TYR A 238 9.76 0.64 -31.01
N ASN A 239 9.69 1.96 -31.23
CA ASN A 239 8.52 2.66 -31.74
C ASN A 239 8.15 2.22 -33.17
N ASP A 240 9.10 1.69 -33.94
CA ASP A 240 8.86 1.11 -35.26
C ASP A 240 8.08 -0.22 -35.20
N SER A 241 8.26 -1.02 -34.14
CA SER A 241 7.59 -2.33 -33.99
C SER A 241 6.46 -2.34 -32.97
N LEU A 242 6.48 -1.43 -31.99
CA LEU A 242 5.59 -1.36 -30.83
C LEU A 242 5.46 -2.70 -30.10
N SER A 243 6.53 -3.50 -30.14
CA SER A 243 6.57 -4.83 -29.54
C SER A 243 7.90 -5.06 -28.85
N MET A 244 7.83 -5.39 -27.57
CA MET A 244 8.97 -5.61 -26.69
C MET A 244 9.54 -7.01 -26.91
N THR A 245 10.35 -7.14 -27.96
CA THR A 245 11.04 -8.40 -28.27
C THR A 245 12.13 -8.73 -27.24
N PRO A 246 12.53 -10.01 -27.10
CA PRO A 246 13.65 -10.39 -26.22
C PRO A 246 14.96 -9.66 -26.52
N GLU A 247 15.19 -9.27 -27.78
CA GLU A 247 16.36 -8.50 -28.18
C GLU A 247 16.30 -7.06 -27.65
N PHE A 248 15.15 -6.39 -27.77
CA PHE A 248 14.95 -5.06 -27.18
C PHE A 248 15.07 -5.10 -25.66
N ASP A 249 14.45 -6.10 -25.02
CA ASP A 249 14.54 -6.26 -23.57
C ASP A 249 16.00 -6.45 -23.11
N ALA A 250 16.79 -7.25 -23.83
CA ALA A 250 18.22 -7.41 -23.55
C ALA A 250 19.02 -6.11 -23.72
N ARG A 251 18.69 -5.27 -24.71
CA ARG A 251 19.31 -3.96 -24.91
C ARG A 251 18.96 -2.99 -23.77
N PHE A 252 17.73 -2.98 -23.28
CA PHE A 252 17.34 -2.24 -22.07
C PHE A 252 18.06 -2.77 -20.83
N ALA A 253 18.18 -4.09 -20.67
CA ALA A 253 18.92 -4.69 -19.57
C ALA A 253 20.40 -4.24 -19.54
N ALA A 254 21.05 -4.14 -20.70
CA ALA A 254 22.42 -3.65 -20.81
C ALA A 254 22.56 -2.17 -20.41
N LEU A 255 21.62 -1.31 -20.82
CA LEU A 255 21.57 0.09 -20.37
C LEU A 255 21.35 0.17 -18.85
N ALA A 256 20.45 -0.64 -18.30
CA ALA A 256 20.21 -0.70 -16.88
C ALA A 256 21.46 -1.11 -16.10
N GLU A 257 22.18 -2.14 -16.58
CA GLU A 257 23.41 -2.63 -15.97
C GLU A 257 24.50 -1.55 -15.95
N GLU A 258 24.68 -0.81 -17.05
CA GLU A 258 25.61 0.32 -17.13
C GLU A 258 25.29 1.39 -16.07
N ARG A 259 24.02 1.80 -15.99
CA ARG A 259 23.55 2.83 -15.04
C ARG A 259 23.71 2.37 -13.58
N ILE A 260 23.37 1.11 -13.28
CA ILE A 260 23.49 0.53 -11.93
C ILE A 260 24.94 0.44 -11.50
N ARG A 261 25.86 0.05 -12.39
CA ARG A 261 27.29 -0.01 -12.09
C ARG A 261 27.89 1.36 -11.83
N ALA A 262 27.47 2.37 -12.60
CA ALA A 262 27.94 3.74 -12.40
C ALA A 262 27.42 4.37 -11.10
N HIS A 263 26.16 4.10 -10.73
CA HIS A 263 25.49 4.72 -9.59
C HIS A 263 24.70 3.71 -8.72
N PRO A 264 25.37 2.80 -8.01
CA PRO A 264 24.70 1.74 -7.25
C PRO A 264 23.84 2.29 -6.10
N LEU A 265 24.32 3.29 -5.36
CA LEU A 265 23.55 3.92 -4.27
C LEU A 265 22.27 4.59 -4.78
N ARG A 266 22.34 5.21 -5.97
CA ARG A 266 21.18 5.81 -6.63
C ARG A 266 20.10 4.75 -6.90
N TYR A 267 20.48 3.61 -7.45
CA TYR A 267 19.54 2.53 -7.79
C TYR A 267 18.95 1.83 -6.56
N TYR A 268 19.79 1.48 -5.58
CA TYR A 268 19.37 0.64 -4.45
C TYR A 268 18.79 1.44 -3.27
N ILE A 269 19.08 2.74 -3.15
CA ILE A 269 18.67 3.56 -2.00
C ILE A 269 17.91 4.80 -2.44
N GLU A 270 18.54 5.69 -3.21
CA GLU A 270 17.96 7.01 -3.50
C GLU A 270 16.65 6.92 -4.29
N LEU A 271 16.62 6.19 -5.40
CA LEU A 271 15.42 6.07 -6.24
C LEU A 271 14.26 5.37 -5.53
N PRO A 272 14.46 4.24 -4.79
CA PRO A 272 13.41 3.70 -3.92
C PRO A 272 12.85 4.71 -2.92
N LEU A 273 13.71 5.50 -2.25
CA LEU A 273 13.26 6.52 -1.30
C LEU A 273 12.49 7.66 -1.98
N LEU A 274 12.93 8.08 -3.16
CA LEU A 274 12.24 9.11 -3.96
C LEU A 274 10.88 8.61 -4.47
N ARG A 275 10.79 7.37 -4.94
CA ARG A 275 9.51 6.73 -5.31
C ARG A 275 8.54 6.68 -4.14
N ILE A 276 9.04 6.27 -2.97
CA ILE A 276 8.27 6.28 -1.72
C ILE A 276 7.77 7.69 -1.42
N ALA A 277 8.65 8.70 -1.50
CA ALA A 277 8.27 10.08 -1.23
C ALA A 277 7.20 10.59 -2.20
N ASP A 278 7.33 10.33 -3.51
CA ASP A 278 6.33 10.71 -4.50
C ASP A 278 4.98 10.04 -4.21
N MET A 279 4.96 8.72 -4.01
CA MET A 279 3.70 7.99 -3.71
C MET A 279 2.99 8.49 -2.45
N TRP A 280 3.74 8.91 -1.42
CA TRP A 280 3.15 9.43 -0.19
C TRP A 280 2.69 10.88 -0.30
N LEU A 281 3.47 11.75 -0.95
CA LEU A 281 3.31 13.21 -0.91
C LEU A 281 2.60 13.81 -2.12
N ARG A 282 2.52 13.09 -3.24
CA ARG A 282 1.85 13.56 -4.47
C ARG A 282 0.40 14.00 -4.18
N PRO A 283 -0.16 14.97 -4.92
CA PRO A 283 -1.54 15.43 -4.76
C PRO A 283 -2.65 14.37 -4.86
N ARG A 284 -2.36 13.19 -5.41
CA ARG A 284 -3.32 12.07 -5.62
C ARG A 284 -4.44 12.39 -6.61
N THR A 285 -4.05 12.82 -7.81
CA THR A 285 -4.96 13.21 -8.89
C THR A 285 -5.26 12.07 -9.87
N GLU A 286 -4.75 10.86 -9.64
CA GLU A 286 -4.79 9.74 -10.58
C GLU A 286 -6.19 9.26 -11.02
N MET A 287 -7.22 9.58 -10.24
CA MET A 287 -8.62 9.25 -10.55
C MET A 287 -9.44 10.46 -11.02
N LEU A 288 -8.82 11.62 -11.13
CA LEU A 288 -9.47 12.87 -11.52
C LEU A 288 -9.17 13.17 -12.99
N PRO A 289 -10.11 13.77 -13.74
CA PRO A 289 -9.90 14.19 -15.12
C PRO A 289 -9.14 15.53 -15.15
N ILE A 290 -7.96 15.56 -14.54
CA ILE A 290 -7.05 16.72 -14.52
C ILE A 290 -5.61 16.24 -14.78
N GLU A 291 -4.78 17.13 -15.27
CA GLU A 291 -3.40 16.84 -15.60
C GLU A 291 -2.57 16.44 -14.38
N THR A 292 -1.62 15.53 -14.60
CA THR A 292 -0.82 14.94 -13.50
C THR A 292 0.47 15.70 -13.21
N ASP A 293 0.89 16.59 -14.12
CA ASP A 293 1.96 17.57 -13.96
C ASP A 293 1.48 18.81 -13.19
N TRP A 294 1.03 18.58 -11.95
CA TRP A 294 0.42 19.55 -11.04
C TRP A 294 1.18 20.87 -10.80
N TRP A 295 2.41 21.00 -11.28
CA TRP A 295 3.23 22.21 -11.22
C TRP A 295 3.17 23.05 -12.51
N ASN A 296 2.49 22.60 -13.56
CA ASN A 296 2.42 23.24 -14.87
C ASN A 296 1.33 24.33 -14.92
N TYR A 297 1.52 25.38 -14.12
CA TYR A 297 0.59 26.51 -14.05
C TYR A 297 0.46 27.27 -15.38
N ASP A 298 1.49 27.23 -16.23
CA ASP A 298 1.49 27.96 -17.49
C ASP A 298 0.47 27.40 -18.50
N ASN A 299 0.26 26.08 -18.49
CA ASN A 299 -0.67 25.41 -19.40
C ASN A 299 -1.99 25.02 -18.72
N HIS A 300 -1.98 24.77 -17.40
CA HIS A 300 -3.09 24.19 -16.65
C HIS A 300 -3.28 24.87 -15.27
N ASP A 301 -3.44 26.20 -15.23
CA ASP A 301 -3.52 26.98 -13.99
C ASP A 301 -4.63 26.49 -13.02
N ASP A 302 -5.86 26.34 -13.51
CA ASP A 302 -7.00 25.92 -12.67
C ASP A 302 -6.82 24.50 -12.11
N GLU A 303 -6.37 23.56 -12.94
CA GLU A 303 -6.12 22.17 -12.54
C GLU A 303 -4.95 22.06 -11.56
N SER A 304 -3.88 22.84 -11.78
CA SER A 304 -2.72 22.91 -10.89
C SER A 304 -3.11 23.46 -9.52
N ARG A 305 -4.02 24.44 -9.44
CA ARG A 305 -4.58 24.94 -8.17
C ARG A 305 -5.40 23.89 -7.44
N ILE A 306 -6.21 23.10 -8.16
CA ILE A 306 -6.96 21.98 -7.57
C ILE A 306 -6.00 20.93 -7.01
N ALA A 307 -4.99 20.55 -7.78
CA ALA A 307 -3.95 19.63 -7.35
C ALA A 307 -3.20 20.15 -6.11
N LEU A 308 -2.86 21.44 -6.06
CA LEU A 308 -2.24 22.05 -4.87
C LEU A 308 -3.16 21.96 -3.64
N GLY A 309 -4.46 22.18 -3.80
CA GLY A 309 -5.46 22.00 -2.74
C GLY A 309 -5.48 20.56 -2.21
N LEU A 310 -5.46 19.57 -3.11
CA LEU A 310 -5.38 18.15 -2.75
C LEU A 310 -4.04 17.81 -2.08
N ALA A 311 -2.93 18.42 -2.52
CA ALA A 311 -1.63 18.30 -1.86
C ALA A 311 -1.69 18.78 -0.40
N ALA A 312 -2.32 19.92 -0.17
CA ALA A 312 -2.50 20.48 1.17
C ALA A 312 -3.37 19.58 2.06
N ILE A 313 -4.44 19.00 1.51
CA ILE A 313 -5.28 18.02 2.22
C ILE A 313 -4.47 16.77 2.56
N ASN A 314 -3.71 16.21 1.62
CA ASN A 314 -2.85 15.05 1.85
C ASN A 314 -1.83 15.33 2.96
N LEU A 315 -1.17 16.48 2.90
CA LEU A 315 -0.22 16.93 3.91
C LEU A 315 -0.88 17.10 5.29
N PHE A 316 -2.11 17.61 5.35
CA PHE A 316 -2.88 17.68 6.59
C PHE A 316 -3.07 16.31 7.22
N TYR A 317 -3.51 15.29 6.47
CA TYR A 317 -3.67 13.93 7.00
C TYR A 317 -2.35 13.37 7.54
N LEU A 318 -1.25 13.52 6.79
CA LEU A 318 0.07 13.00 7.19
C LEU A 318 0.62 13.72 8.43
N ILE A 319 0.58 15.05 8.47
CA ILE A 319 1.05 15.83 9.61
C ILE A 319 0.19 15.53 10.84
N ALA A 320 -1.14 15.54 10.70
CA ALA A 320 -2.05 15.22 11.80
C ALA A 320 -1.79 13.81 12.34
N ALA A 321 -1.51 12.83 11.47
CA ALA A 321 -1.15 11.47 11.88
C ALA A 321 0.14 11.43 12.69
N ILE A 322 1.19 12.13 12.24
CA ILE A 322 2.46 12.22 12.98
C ILE A 322 2.23 12.88 14.34
N VAL A 323 1.48 13.99 14.40
CA VAL A 323 1.14 14.69 15.65
C VAL A 323 0.36 13.77 16.60
N GLY A 324 -0.64 13.04 16.09
CA GLY A 324 -1.44 12.10 16.87
C GLY A 324 -0.60 10.96 17.45
N TRP A 325 0.25 10.34 16.64
CA TRP A 325 1.20 9.33 17.11
C TRP A 325 2.12 9.90 18.19
N LEU A 326 2.79 11.03 17.94
CA LEU A 326 3.72 11.63 18.91
C LEU A 326 3.04 11.98 20.24
N ARG A 327 1.81 12.51 20.18
CA ARG A 327 1.02 12.89 21.36
C ARG A 327 0.60 11.67 22.17
N TYR A 328 0.18 10.59 21.53
CA TYR A 328 -0.41 9.42 22.21
C TYR A 328 0.52 8.21 22.36
N ARG A 329 1.72 8.18 21.77
CA ARG A 329 2.63 7.01 21.80
C ARG A 329 2.96 6.43 23.17
N LYS A 330 2.88 7.23 24.24
CA LYS A 330 3.13 6.80 25.63
C LYS A 330 1.88 6.29 26.36
N SER A 331 0.69 6.67 25.89
CA SER A 331 -0.59 6.38 26.54
C SER A 331 -1.44 5.37 25.75
N ALA A 332 -1.14 5.19 24.47
CA ALA A 332 -1.85 4.29 23.59
C ALA A 332 -1.41 2.83 23.78
N SER A 333 -2.27 1.90 23.34
CA SER A 333 -2.00 0.46 23.32
C SER A 333 -0.71 0.16 22.56
N PHE A 334 0.33 -0.30 23.27
CA PHE A 334 1.62 -0.64 22.65
C PHE A 334 1.45 -1.68 21.54
N THR A 335 0.60 -2.67 21.76
CA THR A 335 0.25 -3.69 20.76
C THR A 335 -0.32 -3.07 19.49
N ALA A 336 -1.28 -2.14 19.63
CA ALA A 336 -1.86 -1.44 18.49
C ALA A 336 -0.81 -0.63 17.74
N LEU A 337 -0.04 0.20 18.45
CA LEU A 337 1.01 1.01 17.83
C LEU A 337 2.04 0.16 17.09
N ALA A 338 2.54 -0.90 17.73
CA ALA A 338 3.55 -1.77 17.14
C ALA A 338 3.04 -2.42 15.85
N LEU A 339 1.82 -2.97 15.86
CA LEU A 339 1.24 -3.63 14.69
C LEU A 339 1.00 -2.65 13.53
N LEU A 340 0.36 -1.51 13.82
CA LEU A 340 0.01 -0.50 12.82
C LEU A 340 1.25 0.14 12.19
N LEU A 341 2.25 0.51 12.99
CA LEU A 341 3.49 1.08 12.48
C LEU A 341 4.32 0.05 11.71
N THR A 342 4.37 -1.20 12.16
CA THR A 342 5.06 -2.28 11.43
C THR A 342 4.43 -2.48 10.05
N PHE A 343 3.09 -2.46 9.95
CA PHE A 343 2.41 -2.53 8.67
C PHE A 343 2.77 -1.36 7.75
N ILE A 344 2.68 -0.12 8.22
CA ILE A 344 3.06 1.07 7.43
C ILE A 344 4.50 0.96 6.94
N LEU A 345 5.44 0.60 7.83
CA LEU A 345 6.86 0.51 7.50
C LEU A 345 7.13 -0.57 6.46
N LEU A 346 6.66 -1.79 6.69
CA LEU A 346 6.90 -2.90 5.76
C LEU A 346 6.22 -2.64 4.41
N ARG A 347 5.02 -2.03 4.41
CA ARG A 347 4.33 -1.68 3.15
C ARG A 347 5.12 -0.63 2.40
N THR A 348 5.55 0.42 3.09
CA THR A 348 6.35 1.50 2.49
C THR A 348 7.65 0.95 1.88
N VAL A 349 8.34 0.04 2.57
CA VAL A 349 9.55 -0.63 2.04
C VAL A 349 9.22 -1.47 0.81
N LEU A 350 8.15 -2.27 0.84
CA LEU A 350 7.70 -3.06 -0.31
C LEU A 350 7.42 -2.17 -1.53
N LEU A 351 6.71 -1.05 -1.33
CA LEU A 351 6.37 -0.11 -2.41
C LEU A 351 7.62 0.50 -3.07
N GLY A 352 8.69 0.76 -2.31
CA GLY A 352 9.96 1.23 -2.89
C GLY A 352 10.62 0.25 -3.87
N THR A 353 10.25 -1.03 -3.82
CA THR A 353 10.76 -2.07 -4.73
C THR A 353 10.05 -2.11 -6.08
N LEU A 354 8.92 -1.41 -6.22
CA LEU A 354 8.13 -1.35 -7.44
C LEU A 354 8.76 -0.41 -8.48
N GLU A 355 8.57 -0.77 -9.74
CA GLU A 355 8.96 -0.03 -10.94
C GLU A 355 7.96 1.07 -11.29
N ASN A 356 6.69 0.89 -10.94
CA ASN A 356 5.60 1.81 -11.20
C ASN A 356 5.14 2.50 -9.90
N PRO A 357 5.75 3.63 -9.50
CA PRO A 357 5.31 4.36 -8.32
C PRO A 357 3.94 5.00 -8.55
N GLU A 358 2.90 4.42 -7.96
CA GLU A 358 1.53 4.94 -8.05
C GLU A 358 1.00 5.34 -6.65
N PRO A 359 0.47 6.56 -6.46
CA PRO A 359 0.01 7.02 -5.15
C PRO A 359 -1.05 6.13 -4.52
N ARG A 360 -1.90 5.51 -5.35
CA ARG A 360 -2.96 4.57 -4.94
C ARG A 360 -2.46 3.41 -4.08
N TYR A 361 -1.22 2.96 -4.26
CA TYR A 361 -0.68 1.83 -3.51
C TYR A 361 -0.47 2.12 -2.02
N THR A 362 -0.39 3.40 -1.64
CA THR A 362 -0.31 3.82 -0.24
C THR A 362 -1.67 3.87 0.46
N LEU A 363 -2.79 3.77 -0.27
CA LEU A 363 -4.14 3.96 0.30
C LEU A 363 -4.51 2.91 1.35
N GLU A 364 -3.96 1.71 1.30
CA GLU A 364 -4.20 0.70 2.34
C GLU A 364 -3.58 1.09 3.70
N CYS A 365 -2.65 2.04 3.73
CA CYS A 365 -2.18 2.67 4.97
C CYS A 365 -3.12 3.77 5.48
N PHE A 366 -4.00 4.33 4.62
CA PHE A 366 -4.82 5.48 5.00
C PHE A 366 -5.74 5.24 6.20
N PRO A 367 -6.34 4.06 6.41
CA PRO A 367 -7.10 3.80 7.64
C PRO A 367 -6.28 4.06 8.91
N ILE A 368 -4.98 3.76 8.87
CA ILE A 368 -4.04 4.00 9.97
C ILE A 368 -3.68 5.48 10.06
N VAL A 369 -3.39 6.13 8.93
CA VAL A 369 -3.12 7.57 8.85
C VAL A 369 -4.30 8.36 9.42
N VAL A 370 -5.52 8.06 8.99
CA VAL A 370 -6.75 8.71 9.45
C VAL A 370 -6.98 8.45 10.95
N ALA A 371 -6.77 7.21 11.43
CA ALA A 371 -6.90 6.91 12.85
C ALA A 371 -5.92 7.74 13.70
N PHE A 372 -4.66 7.88 13.28
CA PHE A 372 -3.72 8.76 13.98
C PHE A 372 -4.04 10.25 13.79
N ALA A 373 -4.51 10.67 12.61
CA ALA A 373 -4.89 12.06 12.34
C ALA A 373 -6.03 12.51 13.27
N ALA A 374 -7.01 11.64 13.51
CA ALA A 374 -8.08 11.85 14.47
C ALA A 374 -7.55 12.11 15.89
N LEU A 375 -6.52 11.38 16.31
CA LEU A 375 -5.82 11.63 17.58
C LEU A 375 -5.05 12.95 17.56
N GLY A 376 -4.49 13.36 16.41
CA GLY A 376 -3.73 14.59 16.27
C GLY A 376 -4.57 15.85 16.45
N ILE A 377 -5.81 15.85 15.97
CA ILE A 377 -6.71 17.01 16.06
C ILE A 377 -7.41 17.13 17.43
N ILE A 378 -7.52 16.04 18.20
CA ILE A 378 -8.05 16.07 19.56
C ILE A 378 -6.95 16.43 20.57
N ARG A 379 -7.19 17.49 21.36
CA ARG A 379 -6.27 17.91 22.43
C ARG A 379 -6.20 16.85 23.54
N LYS A 380 -4.98 16.62 24.02
CA LYS A 380 -4.71 15.72 25.14
C LYS A 380 -5.16 16.31 26.46
#